data_AF-A0A838DEH1-F1
#
_entry.id   AF-A0A838DEH1-F1
#
_cell.length_a   1.000
_cell.length_b   1.000
_cell.length_c   1.000
_cell.angle_alpha   90.00
_cell.angle_beta   90.00
_cell.angle_gamma   90.00
#
_symmetry.space_group_name_H-M   'P 1'
#
loop_
_entity.id
_entity.type
_entity.pdbx_description
1 polymer ?
#
loop_
_entity_poly.entity_id
_entity_poly.type
_entity_poly.pdbx_seq_one_letter_code
_entity_poly.pdbx_strand_id
1 'polypeptide(L)'
;MAGLPGVPFLFAPWSGEQAFHDLLRSEGRATTPREDFVFIGIDQQSLQLDAIGAEEIGSHRALQLMTERTYPWSREMWALLLDQLFGAGARVVVFDLVFNPPNDGDPAFRAALERYRDRVVIGSNFDRAQGSQHVVPNATLIPPPQAVDDRVGYVNFWPDATDGRLREIRFTISERQLANLEPFPGEEIFHSLSARALAKFSDADVPPDQRAYPFRFGPAGAYQPRSLYEVFLPATWRANYNDGAFFKDKLVIVGASAQIFQDKVDTPLGPGTPGPAVHLHAMAAAMAREFLAYTSPPLAYALVAGAGCWRGALPG
;
A
#
# COMPACT_ATOMS: atom_id res chain seq x y z
N MET A 1 15.73 -0.49 49.93
CA MET A 1 15.96 -0.97 48.55
C MET A 1 15.64 0.19 47.63
N ALA A 2 16.66 0.80 47.04
CA ALA A 2 16.55 2.01 46.23
C ALA A 2 15.97 1.67 44.84
N GLY A 3 14.94 2.41 44.43
CA GLY A 3 14.43 2.39 43.06
C GLY A 3 15.35 3.22 42.16
N LEU A 4 15.70 2.66 41.00
CA LEU A 4 16.39 3.37 39.93
C LEU A 4 15.44 4.43 39.33
N PRO A 5 15.83 5.73 39.26
CA PRO A 5 15.06 6.73 38.53
C PRO A 5 15.20 6.50 37.03
N GLY A 6 14.08 6.64 36.32
CA GLY A 6 13.98 6.48 34.87
C GLY A 6 14.89 7.42 34.08
N VAL A 7 15.14 7.04 32.83
CA VAL A 7 16.07 7.69 31.90
C VAL A 7 15.30 8.56 30.90
N PRO A 8 14.95 9.82 31.21
CA PRO A 8 14.28 10.72 30.26
C PRO A 8 15.26 11.39 29.27
N PHE A 9 16.57 11.37 29.53
CA PHE A 9 17.55 12.17 28.79
C PHE A 9 18.02 11.59 27.44
N LEU A 10 17.81 10.30 27.17
CA LEU A 10 18.21 9.69 25.88
C LEU A 10 17.16 9.92 24.77
N PHE A 11 15.93 10.29 25.10
CA PHE A 11 14.81 10.37 24.15
C PHE A 11 14.72 11.72 23.40
N ALA A 12 15.12 12.83 24.03
CA ALA A 12 15.03 14.16 23.42
C ALA A 12 15.96 14.39 22.21
N PRO A 13 17.23 13.94 22.20
CA PRO A 13 18.06 14.07 21.00
C PRO A 13 17.59 13.14 19.87
N TRP A 14 17.07 11.95 20.22
CA TRP A 14 16.57 10.97 19.26
C TRP A 14 15.30 11.44 18.53
N SER A 15 14.35 12.07 19.25
CA SER A 15 13.15 12.64 18.64
C SER A 15 13.48 13.83 17.73
N GLY A 16 14.49 14.64 18.07
CA GLY A 16 15.00 15.71 17.21
C GLY A 16 15.65 15.20 15.92
N GLU A 17 16.43 14.13 16.00
CA GLU A 17 17.05 13.47 14.83
C GLU A 17 15.99 12.88 13.89
N GLN A 18 14.99 12.17 14.44
CA GLN A 18 13.88 11.64 13.64
C GLN A 18 13.05 12.74 12.98
N ALA A 19 12.74 13.82 13.69
CA ALA A 19 12.03 14.97 13.12
C ALA A 19 12.85 15.66 12.00
N PHE A 20 14.16 15.77 12.16
CA PHE A 20 15.04 16.28 11.11
C PHE A 20 15.09 15.36 9.89
N HIS A 21 15.16 14.04 10.10
CA HIS A 21 15.07 13.07 9.01
C HIS A 21 13.74 13.12 8.28
N ASP A 22 12.63 13.35 8.99
CA ASP A 22 11.32 13.53 8.37
C ASP A 22 11.27 14.79 7.52
N LEU A 23 11.80 15.91 8.02
CA LEU A 23 11.92 17.14 7.26
C LEU A 23 12.76 16.91 5.98
N LEU A 24 13.87 16.17 6.08
CA LEU A 24 14.68 15.82 4.90
C LEU A 24 13.96 14.87 3.93
N ARG A 25 13.02 14.06 4.42
CA ARG A 25 12.21 13.16 3.58
C ARG A 25 11.03 13.88 2.94
N SER A 26 10.50 14.94 3.57
CA SER A 26 9.40 15.76 3.04
C SER A 26 9.89 16.88 2.11
N GLU A 27 10.97 17.58 2.49
CA GLU A 27 11.50 18.75 1.77
C GLU A 27 12.74 18.43 0.91
N GLY A 28 13.39 17.29 1.16
CA GLY A 28 14.58 16.89 0.40
C GLY A 28 14.23 16.30 -0.96
N ARG A 29 15.21 15.62 -1.58
CA ARG A 29 14.98 14.92 -2.86
C ARG A 29 13.79 13.96 -2.69
N ALA A 30 12.84 14.01 -3.61
CA ALA A 30 11.72 13.09 -3.66
C ALA A 30 11.95 12.01 -4.73
N THR A 31 11.38 10.83 -4.52
CA THR A 31 11.30 9.80 -5.55
C THR A 31 10.43 10.31 -6.69
N THR A 32 10.92 10.19 -7.93
CA THR A 32 10.15 10.63 -9.10
C THR A 32 8.87 9.82 -9.22
N PRO A 33 7.68 10.45 -9.24
CA PRO A 33 6.42 9.75 -9.44
C PRO A 33 6.43 8.95 -10.73
N ARG A 34 5.89 7.74 -10.65
CA ARG A 34 5.69 6.87 -11.80
C ARG A 34 4.37 7.17 -12.47
N GLU A 35 4.40 7.57 -13.75
CA GLU A 35 3.19 7.85 -14.53
C GLU A 35 2.41 6.59 -14.89
N ASP A 36 3.06 5.43 -14.89
CA ASP A 36 2.45 4.12 -15.13
C ASP A 36 1.81 3.51 -13.87
N PHE A 37 1.74 4.25 -12.77
CA PHE A 37 1.07 3.88 -11.53
C PHE A 37 -0.24 4.66 -11.37
N VAL A 38 -1.33 3.95 -11.13
CA VAL A 38 -2.68 4.52 -11.02
C VAL A 38 -3.33 4.05 -9.73
N PHE A 39 -3.95 4.97 -9.01
CA PHE A 39 -4.81 4.66 -7.88
C PHE A 39 -6.29 4.87 -8.26
N ILE A 40 -7.08 3.80 -8.25
CA ILE A 40 -8.53 3.84 -8.27
C ILE A 40 -9.04 3.73 -6.82
N GLY A 41 -9.69 4.79 -6.34
CA GLY A 41 -10.22 4.89 -5.00
C GLY A 41 -11.69 4.47 -4.92
N ILE A 42 -12.00 3.64 -3.92
CA ILE A 42 -13.36 3.51 -3.40
C ILE A 42 -13.62 4.75 -2.57
N ASP A 43 -14.13 5.80 -3.22
CA ASP A 43 -14.39 7.11 -2.64
C ASP A 43 -15.86 7.25 -2.22
N GLN A 44 -16.18 8.36 -1.56
CA GLN A 44 -17.54 8.60 -1.07
C GLN A 44 -18.55 8.61 -2.22
N GLN A 45 -18.17 9.16 -3.37
CA GLN A 45 -19.02 9.20 -4.55
C GLN A 45 -19.30 7.80 -5.10
N SER A 46 -18.31 6.90 -5.12
CA SER A 46 -18.51 5.51 -5.52
C SER A 46 -19.39 4.74 -4.54
N LEU A 47 -19.36 5.07 -3.25
CA LEU A 47 -20.21 4.45 -2.23
C LEU A 47 -21.68 4.87 -2.30
N GLN A 48 -21.96 6.10 -2.74
CA GLN A 48 -23.30 6.68 -2.73
C GLN A 48 -23.96 6.72 -4.10
N LEU A 49 -23.18 7.02 -5.16
CA LEU A 49 -23.65 7.24 -6.53
C LEU A 49 -24.82 8.24 -6.64
N ASP A 50 -24.94 9.16 -5.70
CA ASP A 50 -26.05 10.12 -5.58
C ASP A 50 -26.07 11.18 -6.68
N ALA A 51 -24.91 11.48 -7.27
CA ALA A 51 -24.78 12.41 -8.39
C ALA A 51 -25.01 11.76 -9.77
N ILE A 52 -25.33 10.46 -9.84
CA ILE A 52 -25.46 9.70 -11.09
C ILE A 52 -26.93 9.35 -11.35
N GLY A 53 -27.42 9.59 -12.57
CA GLY A 53 -28.80 9.34 -12.93
C GLY A 53 -29.15 7.84 -13.03
N ALA A 54 -30.42 7.48 -12.84
CA ALA A 54 -30.88 6.09 -12.93
C ALA A 54 -30.63 5.44 -14.32
N GLU A 55 -30.71 6.23 -15.39
CA GLU A 55 -30.38 5.79 -16.75
C GLU A 55 -28.88 5.44 -16.88
N GLU A 56 -28.01 6.28 -16.32
CA GLU A 56 -26.56 6.07 -16.31
C GLU A 56 -26.18 4.85 -15.46
N ILE A 57 -26.80 4.68 -14.29
CA ILE A 57 -26.66 3.46 -13.47
C ILE A 57 -27.12 2.23 -14.27
N GLY A 58 -28.24 2.34 -15.00
CA GLY A 58 -28.77 1.29 -15.86
C GLY A 58 -27.84 0.91 -17.02
N SER A 59 -26.96 1.81 -17.46
CA SER A 59 -26.07 1.59 -18.60
C SER A 59 -24.98 0.54 -18.38
N HIS A 60 -24.62 0.25 -17.12
CA HIS A 60 -23.53 -0.67 -16.80
C HIS A 60 -23.84 -1.56 -15.58
N ARG A 61 -23.67 -2.88 -15.73
CA ARG A 61 -23.98 -3.87 -14.67
C ARG A 61 -23.25 -3.60 -13.35
N ALA A 62 -21.99 -3.18 -13.42
CA ALA A 62 -21.21 -2.84 -12.23
C ALA A 62 -21.85 -1.71 -11.40
N LEU A 63 -22.41 -0.68 -12.04
CA LEU A 63 -23.08 0.41 -11.33
C LEU A 63 -24.37 -0.06 -10.69
N GLN A 64 -25.14 -0.91 -11.38
CA GLN A 64 -26.32 -1.54 -10.79
C GLN A 64 -25.96 -2.32 -9.52
N LEU A 65 -24.93 -3.18 -9.58
CA LEU A 65 -24.43 -3.94 -8.43
C LEU A 65 -23.98 -3.05 -7.26
N MET A 66 -23.45 -1.86 -7.54
CA MET A 66 -23.05 -0.88 -6.52
C MET A 66 -24.25 -0.23 -5.82
N THR A 67 -25.43 -0.23 -6.45
CA THR A 67 -26.69 0.34 -5.90
C THR A 67 -27.63 -0.70 -5.28
N GLU A 68 -27.48 -1.98 -5.62
CA GLU A 68 -28.33 -3.06 -5.09
C GLU A 68 -28.23 -3.22 -3.57
N ARG A 69 -27.09 -2.86 -2.99
CA ARG A 69 -26.81 -2.97 -1.55
C ARG A 69 -25.71 -2.01 -1.11
N THR A 70 -25.67 -1.70 0.18
CA THR A 70 -24.54 -1.00 0.80
C THR A 70 -23.26 -1.83 0.70
N TYR A 71 -22.11 -1.16 0.56
CA TYR A 71 -20.80 -1.81 0.62
C TYR A 71 -20.69 -2.72 1.86
N PRO A 72 -20.14 -3.95 1.74
CA PRO A 72 -19.46 -4.52 0.57
C PRO A 72 -20.42 -5.00 -0.53
N TRP A 73 -20.14 -4.61 -1.77
CA TRP A 73 -20.92 -5.00 -2.95
C TRP A 73 -20.70 -6.46 -3.37
N SER A 74 -21.56 -6.95 -4.28
CA SER A 74 -21.37 -8.24 -4.95
C SER A 74 -20.00 -8.29 -5.62
N ARG A 75 -19.34 -9.45 -5.52
CA ARG A 75 -18.00 -9.69 -6.04
C ARG A 75 -17.95 -9.80 -7.56
N GLU A 76 -19.11 -9.97 -8.18
CA GLU A 76 -19.28 -9.80 -9.64
C GLU A 76 -18.80 -8.42 -10.11
N MET A 77 -18.96 -7.37 -9.30
CA MET A 77 -18.48 -6.03 -9.66
C MET A 77 -16.96 -6.00 -9.85
N TRP A 78 -16.20 -6.68 -8.99
CA TRP A 78 -14.74 -6.75 -9.11
C TRP A 78 -14.30 -7.58 -10.33
N ALA A 79 -15.07 -8.60 -10.70
CA ALA A 79 -14.85 -9.34 -11.95
C ALA A 79 -15.03 -8.45 -13.17
N LEU A 80 -16.10 -7.63 -13.19
CA LEU A 80 -16.35 -6.64 -14.24
C LEU A 80 -15.28 -5.55 -14.29
N LEU A 81 -14.78 -5.10 -13.13
CA LEU A 81 -13.67 -4.16 -13.07
C LEU A 81 -12.41 -4.73 -13.73
N LEU A 82 -12.06 -5.99 -13.43
CA LEU A 82 -10.92 -6.64 -14.04
C LEU A 82 -11.08 -6.73 -15.56
N ASP A 83 -12.26 -7.10 -16.03
CA ASP A 83 -12.54 -7.20 -17.47
C ASP A 83 -12.42 -5.84 -18.18
N GLN A 84 -12.94 -4.77 -17.56
CA GLN A 84 -12.82 -3.42 -18.07
C GLN A 84 -11.35 -2.96 -18.15
N LEU A 85 -10.60 -3.11 -17.05
CA LEU A 85 -9.21 -2.63 -16.96
C LEU A 85 -8.25 -3.44 -17.83
N PHE A 86 -8.35 -4.77 -17.82
CA PHE A 86 -7.49 -5.62 -18.66
C PHE A 86 -7.87 -5.55 -20.14
N GLY A 87 -9.16 -5.40 -20.46
CA GLY A 87 -9.62 -5.11 -21.82
C GLY A 87 -9.05 -3.79 -22.36
N ALA A 88 -8.83 -2.81 -21.48
CA ALA A 88 -8.18 -1.54 -21.79
C ALA A 88 -6.64 -1.59 -21.81
N GLY A 89 -6.03 -2.74 -21.49
CA GLY A 89 -4.59 -2.95 -21.55
C GLY A 89 -3.83 -2.67 -20.25
N ALA A 90 -4.49 -2.55 -19.09
CA ALA A 90 -3.80 -2.45 -17.79
C ALA A 90 -2.82 -3.60 -17.59
N ARG A 91 -1.56 -3.35 -17.24
CA ARG A 91 -0.55 -4.41 -17.10
C ARG A 91 -0.82 -5.31 -15.90
N VAL A 92 -1.04 -4.70 -14.74
CA VAL A 92 -1.32 -5.37 -13.47
C VAL A 92 -2.45 -4.64 -12.74
N VAL A 93 -3.36 -5.38 -12.13
CA VAL A 93 -4.39 -4.84 -11.23
C VAL A 93 -4.18 -5.41 -9.83
N VAL A 94 -4.14 -4.53 -8.84
CA VAL A 94 -3.86 -4.86 -7.44
C VAL A 94 -5.04 -4.41 -6.59
N PHE A 95 -5.59 -5.31 -5.79
CA PHE A 95 -6.61 -4.95 -4.81
C PHE A 95 -6.01 -4.85 -3.42
N ASP A 96 -5.93 -3.62 -2.92
CA ASP A 96 -5.64 -3.34 -1.51
C ASP A 96 -6.92 -3.54 -0.67
N LEU A 97 -7.40 -4.78 -0.68
CA LEU A 97 -8.64 -5.23 -0.07
C LEU A 97 -8.51 -6.69 0.33
N VAL A 98 -9.01 -7.03 1.52
CA VAL A 98 -9.10 -8.43 1.97
C VAL A 98 -10.49 -8.98 1.67
N PHE A 99 -10.55 -10.03 0.84
CA PHE A 99 -11.80 -10.63 0.40
C PHE A 99 -12.27 -11.76 1.34
N ASN A 100 -12.58 -11.39 2.57
CA ASN A 100 -13.05 -12.29 3.63
C ASN A 100 -14.09 -11.54 4.50
N PRO A 101 -15.28 -12.10 4.83
CA PRO A 101 -15.81 -13.45 4.55
C PRO A 101 -16.27 -13.67 3.09
N PRO A 102 -16.77 -14.89 2.73
CA PRO A 102 -17.46 -15.13 1.47
C PRO A 102 -18.59 -14.13 1.19
N ASN A 103 -18.82 -13.82 -0.08
CA ASN A 103 -19.87 -12.91 -0.52
C ASN A 103 -20.45 -13.35 -1.88
N ASP A 104 -21.63 -12.81 -2.23
CA ASP A 104 -22.28 -13.05 -3.52
C ASP A 104 -21.32 -12.70 -4.66
N GLY A 105 -21.37 -13.47 -5.74
CA GLY A 105 -20.51 -13.26 -6.91
C GLY A 105 -19.09 -13.80 -6.77
N ASP A 106 -18.71 -14.42 -5.63
CA ASP A 106 -17.40 -15.06 -5.46
C ASP A 106 -17.04 -16.04 -6.61
N PRO A 107 -17.96 -16.86 -7.15
CA PRO A 107 -17.65 -17.70 -8.32
C PRO A 107 -17.24 -16.92 -9.57
N ALA A 108 -17.89 -15.79 -9.85
CA ALA A 108 -17.54 -14.94 -10.99
C ALA A 108 -16.18 -14.26 -10.76
N PHE A 109 -15.93 -13.79 -9.55
CA PHE A 109 -14.66 -13.16 -9.21
C PHE A 109 -13.50 -14.14 -9.21
N ARG A 110 -13.67 -15.35 -8.67
CA ARG A 110 -12.70 -16.46 -8.79
C ARG A 110 -12.35 -16.74 -10.25
N ALA A 111 -13.36 -16.85 -11.12
CA ALA A 111 -13.12 -17.10 -12.54
C ALA A 111 -12.27 -15.98 -13.18
N ALA A 112 -12.52 -14.72 -12.82
CA ALA A 112 -11.68 -13.61 -13.24
C ALA A 112 -10.25 -13.67 -12.66
N LEU A 113 -10.11 -13.99 -11.37
CA LEU A 113 -8.80 -14.15 -10.71
C LEU A 113 -7.96 -15.28 -11.30
N GLU A 114 -8.58 -16.36 -11.80
CA GLU A 114 -7.85 -17.40 -12.53
C GLU A 114 -7.49 -16.97 -13.96
N ARG A 115 -8.43 -16.33 -14.68
CA ARG A 115 -8.18 -15.82 -16.03
C ARG A 115 -7.04 -14.80 -16.07
N TYR A 116 -6.90 -13.99 -15.02
CA TYR A 116 -5.86 -12.95 -14.94
C TYR A 116 -4.78 -13.26 -13.91
N ARG A 117 -4.57 -14.54 -13.59
CA ARG A 117 -3.65 -15.02 -12.53
C ARG A 117 -2.29 -14.32 -12.54
N ASP A 118 -1.68 -14.18 -13.71
CA ASP A 118 -0.33 -13.62 -13.86
C ASP A 118 -0.27 -12.09 -13.73
N ARG A 119 -1.43 -11.44 -13.63
CA ARG A 119 -1.58 -9.97 -13.70
C ARG A 119 -2.43 -9.39 -12.58
N VAL A 120 -2.95 -10.21 -11.67
CA VAL A 120 -3.80 -9.77 -10.56
C VAL A 120 -3.19 -10.12 -9.20
N VAL A 121 -3.37 -9.21 -8.23
CA VAL A 121 -3.00 -9.41 -6.83
C VAL A 121 -4.14 -8.96 -5.92
N ILE A 122 -4.41 -9.68 -4.84
CA ILE A 122 -5.40 -9.35 -3.81
C ILE A 122 -4.77 -9.36 -2.41
N GLY A 123 -5.37 -8.59 -1.51
CA GLY A 123 -4.89 -8.41 -0.14
C GLY A 123 -5.17 -9.58 0.79
N SER A 124 -4.23 -9.81 1.69
CA SER A 124 -4.41 -10.48 2.98
C SER A 124 -3.98 -9.55 4.10
N ASN A 125 -4.34 -9.85 5.35
CA ASN A 125 -4.02 -9.01 6.50
C ASN A 125 -3.56 -9.86 7.68
N PHE A 126 -2.60 -9.37 8.46
CA PHE A 126 -2.29 -9.90 9.78
C PHE A 126 -3.04 -9.09 10.84
N ASP A 127 -3.99 -9.71 11.52
CA ASP A 127 -4.72 -9.08 12.62
C ASP A 127 -3.84 -9.03 13.88
N ARG A 128 -3.13 -7.92 14.05
CA ARG A 128 -2.22 -7.70 15.18
C ARG A 128 -2.95 -7.59 16.52
N ALA A 129 -4.23 -7.23 16.54
CA ALA A 129 -5.02 -7.22 17.77
C ALA A 129 -5.37 -8.65 18.23
N GLN A 130 -5.38 -9.60 17.30
CA GLN A 130 -5.63 -11.02 17.54
C GLN A 130 -4.38 -11.88 17.35
N GLY A 131 -3.25 -11.44 17.92
CA GLY A 131 -2.02 -12.23 17.94
C GLY A 131 -1.36 -12.42 16.56
N SER A 132 -1.53 -11.47 15.64
CA SER A 132 -1.04 -11.53 14.27
C SER A 132 -1.68 -12.65 13.43
N GLN A 133 -2.94 -13.01 13.70
CA GLN A 133 -3.66 -14.00 12.90
C GLN A 133 -3.67 -13.61 11.42
N HIS A 134 -3.29 -14.53 10.54
CA HIS A 134 -3.30 -14.30 9.10
C HIS A 134 -4.72 -14.45 8.54
N VAL A 135 -5.33 -13.32 8.22
CA VAL A 135 -6.62 -13.19 7.54
C VAL A 135 -6.38 -13.22 6.03
N VAL A 136 -6.60 -14.39 5.43
CA VAL A 136 -6.47 -14.64 3.98
C VAL A 136 -7.81 -14.49 3.24
N PRO A 137 -7.80 -14.34 1.90
CA PRO A 137 -9.00 -14.44 1.09
C PRO A 137 -9.76 -15.75 1.35
N ASN A 138 -11.09 -15.68 1.30
CA ASN A 138 -11.91 -16.85 1.59
C ASN A 138 -11.71 -17.99 0.57
N ALA A 139 -11.95 -19.23 0.99
CA ALA A 139 -11.69 -20.43 0.18
C ALA A 139 -12.53 -20.53 -1.10
N THR A 140 -13.64 -19.79 -1.19
CA THR A 140 -14.47 -19.75 -2.40
C THR A 140 -13.90 -18.81 -3.46
N LEU A 141 -12.89 -17.99 -3.14
CA LEU A 141 -12.15 -17.17 -4.08
C LEU A 141 -10.79 -17.77 -4.44
N ILE A 142 -9.98 -18.07 -3.42
CA ILE A 142 -8.66 -18.69 -3.59
C ILE A 142 -8.69 -20.04 -2.85
N PRO A 143 -8.51 -21.17 -3.57
CA PRO A 143 -8.40 -22.47 -2.93
C PRO A 143 -7.19 -22.53 -1.98
N PRO A 144 -7.26 -23.31 -0.88
CA PRO A 144 -6.09 -23.55 -0.03
C PRO A 144 -4.93 -24.22 -0.78
N PRO A 145 -3.66 -23.91 -0.45
CA PRO A 145 -3.23 -22.98 0.61
C PRO A 145 -3.18 -21.51 0.13
N GLN A 146 -4.05 -20.66 0.68
CA GLN A 146 -4.21 -19.27 0.21
C GLN A 146 -3.03 -18.37 0.57
N ALA A 147 -2.39 -18.61 1.72
CA ALA A 147 -1.34 -17.75 2.25
C ALA A 147 -0.10 -17.67 1.34
N VAL A 148 0.13 -18.72 0.55
CA VAL A 148 1.29 -18.83 -0.35
C VAL A 148 0.94 -18.63 -1.83
N ASP A 149 -0.34 -18.51 -2.17
CA ASP A 149 -0.77 -18.25 -3.55
C ASP A 149 -0.12 -16.94 -4.06
N ASP A 150 0.38 -16.98 -5.29
CA ASP A 150 1.18 -15.91 -5.88
C ASP A 150 0.38 -14.63 -6.18
N ARG A 151 -0.95 -14.71 -6.12
CA ARG A 151 -1.85 -13.56 -6.19
C ARG A 151 -2.13 -12.94 -4.82
N VAL A 152 -1.72 -13.57 -3.72
CA VAL A 152 -2.03 -13.09 -2.36
C VAL A 152 -0.80 -12.41 -1.78
N GLY A 153 -0.97 -11.16 -1.33
CA GLY A 153 0.06 -10.40 -0.62
C GLY A 153 -0.51 -9.66 0.59
N TYR A 154 0.27 -9.50 1.65
CA TYR A 154 -0.19 -8.79 2.85
C TYR A 154 -0.24 -7.27 2.65
N VAL A 155 -1.24 -6.62 3.23
CA VAL A 155 -1.44 -5.14 3.15
C VAL A 155 -0.84 -4.39 4.34
N ASN A 156 -0.37 -5.11 5.36
CA ASN A 156 0.09 -4.50 6.60
C ASN A 156 1.32 -3.60 6.42
N PHE A 157 1.30 -2.50 7.18
CA PHE A 157 2.45 -1.66 7.44
C PHE A 157 2.92 -1.82 8.90
N TRP A 158 4.20 -1.53 9.14
CA TRP A 158 4.79 -1.52 10.48
C TRP A 158 5.37 -0.12 10.75
N PRO A 159 4.55 0.82 11.23
CA PRO A 159 5.04 2.14 11.63
C PRO A 159 6.02 2.06 12.80
N ASP A 160 6.82 3.11 12.99
CA ASP A 160 7.76 3.21 14.10
C ASP A 160 7.00 3.10 15.44
N ALA A 161 7.49 2.25 16.35
CA ALA A 161 6.82 1.98 17.61
C ALA A 161 6.85 3.18 18.58
N THR A 162 7.71 4.17 18.33
CA THR A 162 7.92 5.35 19.19
C THR A 162 6.91 6.44 18.90
N ASP A 163 6.63 6.70 17.60
CA ASP A 163 5.80 7.84 17.19
C ASP A 163 4.68 7.47 16.19
N GLY A 164 4.59 6.20 15.78
CA GLY A 164 3.53 5.72 14.91
C GLY A 164 3.67 6.14 13.44
N ARG A 165 4.79 6.78 13.04
CA ARG A 165 4.99 7.21 11.66
C ARG A 165 5.67 6.13 10.82
N LEU A 166 5.13 5.88 9.63
CA LEU A 166 5.64 4.90 8.69
C LEU A 166 6.79 5.48 7.87
N ARG A 167 7.98 4.91 8.05
CA ARG A 167 9.23 5.32 7.39
C ARG A 167 9.88 4.23 6.58
N GLU A 168 9.40 3.00 6.73
CA GLU A 168 9.99 1.78 6.21
C GLU A 168 8.93 0.88 5.59
N ILE A 169 9.36 0.06 4.64
CA ILE A 169 8.53 -0.99 4.05
C ILE A 169 9.19 -2.35 4.24
N ARG A 170 8.38 -3.38 4.48
CA ARG A 170 8.80 -4.79 4.43
C ARG A 170 8.21 -5.40 3.17
N PHE A 171 9.05 -5.94 2.30
CA PHE A 171 8.59 -6.65 1.11
C PHE A 171 8.25 -8.11 1.39
N THR A 172 8.90 -8.70 2.39
CA THR A 172 8.62 -10.03 2.90
C THR A 172 8.62 -10.05 4.43
N ILE A 173 7.94 -11.02 5.02
CA ILE A 173 7.95 -11.28 6.47
C ILE A 173 7.82 -12.79 6.73
N SER A 174 8.50 -13.30 7.77
CA SER A 174 8.32 -14.68 8.21
C SER A 174 7.31 -14.81 9.36
N GLU A 175 6.80 -16.02 9.58
CA GLU A 175 5.92 -16.34 10.72
C GLU A 175 6.56 -15.95 12.06
N ARG A 176 7.86 -16.20 12.23
CA ARG A 176 8.58 -15.82 13.45
C ARG A 176 8.66 -14.32 13.66
N GLN A 177 8.89 -13.54 12.60
CA GLN A 177 8.90 -12.09 12.73
C GLN A 177 7.52 -11.54 13.14
N LEU A 178 6.43 -12.16 12.67
CA LEU A 178 5.08 -11.83 13.14
C LEU A 178 4.89 -12.11 14.63
N ALA A 179 5.61 -13.11 15.15
CA ALA A 179 5.69 -13.44 16.58
C ALA A 179 6.79 -12.66 17.35
N ASN A 180 7.45 -11.68 16.73
CA ASN A 180 8.59 -10.93 17.28
C ASN A 180 9.80 -11.80 17.66
N LEU A 181 10.06 -12.84 16.88
CA LEU A 181 11.19 -13.75 17.03
C LEU A 181 12.17 -13.60 15.84
N GLU A 182 13.45 -13.91 16.08
CA GLU A 182 14.47 -13.93 15.03
C GLU A 182 14.17 -15.00 13.96
N PRO A 183 14.29 -14.67 12.66
CA PRO A 183 14.04 -15.61 11.57
C PRO A 183 15.15 -16.67 11.45
N PHE A 184 14.86 -17.80 10.79
CA PHE A 184 15.85 -18.82 10.45
C PHE A 184 15.67 -19.36 9.01
N PRO A 185 16.67 -20.04 8.41
CA PRO A 185 16.53 -20.56 7.05
C PRO A 185 15.44 -21.63 6.92
N GLY A 186 14.58 -21.51 5.91
CA GLY A 186 13.55 -22.51 5.57
C GLY A 186 12.16 -22.22 6.16
N GLU A 187 11.97 -21.05 6.77
CA GLU A 187 10.65 -20.60 7.20
C GLU A 187 9.70 -20.29 6.05
N GLU A 188 8.40 -20.34 6.34
CA GLU A 188 7.39 -19.81 5.44
C GLU A 188 7.52 -18.28 5.38
N ILE A 189 7.64 -17.78 4.14
CA ILE A 189 7.81 -16.37 3.84
C ILE A 189 6.54 -15.86 3.18
N PHE A 190 5.94 -14.85 3.79
CA PHE A 190 4.81 -14.12 3.23
C PHE A 190 5.34 -12.90 2.46
N HIS A 191 4.74 -12.63 1.31
CA HIS A 191 5.09 -11.48 0.47
C HIS A 191 4.07 -10.34 0.67
N SER A 192 4.56 -9.11 0.68
CA SER A 192 3.69 -7.92 0.70
C SER A 192 2.90 -7.80 -0.60
N LEU A 193 1.80 -7.05 -0.54
CA LEU A 193 1.02 -6.64 -1.71
C LEU A 193 1.92 -5.96 -2.75
N SER A 194 2.81 -5.06 -2.31
CA SER A 194 3.79 -4.38 -3.17
C SER A 194 4.78 -5.33 -3.83
N ALA A 195 5.29 -6.34 -3.11
CA ALA A 195 6.22 -7.32 -3.68
C ALA A 195 5.54 -8.19 -4.76
N ARG A 196 4.32 -8.67 -4.48
CA ARG A 196 3.54 -9.45 -5.47
C ARG A 196 3.20 -8.62 -6.71
N ALA A 197 2.81 -7.36 -6.50
CA ALA A 197 2.50 -6.44 -7.58
C ALA A 197 3.72 -6.16 -8.48
N LEU A 198 4.88 -5.86 -7.88
CA LEU A 198 6.11 -5.61 -8.63
C LEU A 198 6.59 -6.84 -9.40
N ALA A 199 6.52 -8.03 -8.80
CA ALA A 199 6.90 -9.29 -9.46
C ALA A 199 6.07 -9.58 -10.72
N LYS A 200 4.80 -9.13 -10.76
CA LYS A 200 3.93 -9.26 -11.95
C LYS A 200 4.07 -8.08 -12.91
N PHE A 201 4.49 -6.91 -12.41
CA PHE A 201 4.55 -5.68 -13.20
C PHE A 201 5.89 -5.46 -13.89
N SER A 202 7.00 -5.95 -13.34
CA SER A 202 8.34 -5.64 -13.85
C SER A 202 9.38 -6.64 -13.37
N ASP A 203 10.55 -6.66 -14.01
CA ASP A 203 11.72 -7.39 -13.53
C ASP A 203 12.46 -6.64 -12.40
N ALA A 204 11.75 -5.79 -11.64
CA ALA A 204 12.33 -5.04 -10.54
C ALA A 204 12.83 -6.02 -9.46
N ASP A 205 14.10 -5.87 -9.10
CA ASP A 205 14.73 -6.62 -8.02
C ASP A 205 14.24 -6.10 -6.67
N VAL A 206 13.12 -6.65 -6.20
CA VAL A 206 12.58 -6.38 -4.87
C VAL A 206 13.41 -7.15 -3.86
N PRO A 207 13.94 -6.52 -2.79
CA PRO A 207 14.75 -7.23 -1.82
C PRO A 207 14.01 -8.45 -1.26
N PRO A 208 14.55 -9.68 -1.42
CA PRO A 208 13.86 -10.91 -1.03
C PRO A 208 14.05 -11.24 0.46
N ASP A 209 14.83 -10.42 1.17
CA ASP A 209 15.08 -10.62 2.59
C ASP A 209 13.95 -10.06 3.46
N GLN A 210 14.03 -10.39 4.74
CA GLN A 210 13.03 -10.09 5.75
C GLN A 210 13.31 -8.76 6.48
N ARG A 211 14.18 -7.91 5.92
CA ARG A 211 14.50 -6.61 6.50
C ARG A 211 13.43 -5.59 6.17
N ALA A 212 13.34 -4.58 7.01
CA ALA A 212 12.58 -3.39 6.70
C ALA A 212 13.50 -2.37 6.03
N TYR A 213 12.96 -1.69 5.03
CA TYR A 213 13.69 -0.78 4.16
C TYR A 213 13.16 0.62 4.34
N PRO A 214 13.94 1.52 4.96
CA PRO A 214 13.67 2.95 4.85
C PRO A 214 13.64 3.35 3.38
N PHE A 215 12.65 4.11 2.97
CA PHE A 215 12.51 4.51 1.57
C PHE A 215 12.20 6.00 1.43
N ARG A 216 12.56 6.54 0.28
CA ARG A 216 12.26 7.92 -0.10
C ARG A 216 10.84 7.99 -0.66
N PHE A 217 10.03 8.90 -0.13
CA PHE A 217 8.71 9.17 -0.66
C PHE A 217 8.78 10.05 -1.92
N GLY A 218 7.76 9.97 -2.75
CA GLY A 218 7.51 10.96 -3.80
C GLY A 218 6.78 12.18 -3.22
N PRO A 219 6.46 13.20 -4.03
CA PRO A 219 5.61 14.31 -3.63
C PRO A 219 4.26 13.82 -3.06
N ALA A 220 3.72 14.50 -2.05
CA ALA A 220 2.46 14.12 -1.40
C ALA A 220 1.26 14.02 -2.36
N GLY A 221 1.29 14.77 -3.46
CA GLY A 221 0.26 14.75 -4.51
C GLY A 221 0.43 13.68 -5.59
N ALA A 222 1.45 12.82 -5.52
CA ALA A 222 1.85 11.95 -6.64
C ALA A 222 0.77 10.94 -7.06
N TYR A 223 0.05 10.37 -6.10
CA TYR A 223 -0.89 9.27 -6.32
C TYR A 223 -2.28 9.59 -5.79
N GLN A 224 -2.91 10.61 -6.38
CA GLN A 224 -4.29 10.97 -6.03
C GLN A 224 -5.28 9.90 -6.52
N PRO A 225 -6.31 9.56 -5.72
CA PRO A 225 -7.32 8.59 -6.11
C PRO A 225 -8.15 9.11 -7.27
N ARG A 226 -8.48 8.21 -8.19
CA ARG A 226 -9.53 8.40 -9.19
C ARG A 226 -10.76 7.59 -8.79
N SER A 227 -11.94 8.17 -8.89
CA SER A 227 -13.16 7.55 -8.37
C SER A 227 -13.53 6.28 -9.14
N LEU A 228 -13.76 5.19 -8.42
CA LEU A 228 -14.06 3.87 -9.00
C LEU A 228 -15.23 3.90 -9.99
N TYR A 229 -16.30 4.62 -9.66
CA TYR A 229 -17.49 4.68 -10.52
C TYR A 229 -17.22 5.24 -11.92
N GLU A 230 -16.20 6.09 -12.09
CA GLU A 230 -15.87 6.71 -13.37
C GLU A 230 -15.41 5.69 -14.42
N VAL A 231 -14.90 4.54 -13.98
CA VAL A 231 -14.42 3.46 -14.85
C VAL A 231 -15.57 2.76 -15.58
N PHE A 232 -16.78 2.83 -15.02
CA PHE A 232 -17.97 2.15 -15.54
C PHE A 232 -18.93 3.08 -16.29
N LEU A 233 -18.79 4.39 -16.13
CA LEU A 233 -19.63 5.36 -16.82
C LEU A 233 -19.07 5.71 -18.20
N PRO A 234 -19.82 5.53 -19.31
CA PRO A 234 -19.31 5.80 -20.65
C PRO A 234 -18.78 7.24 -20.85
N ALA A 235 -19.45 8.23 -20.26
CA ALA A 235 -19.06 9.63 -20.38
C ALA A 235 -17.68 9.91 -19.76
N THR A 236 -17.45 9.48 -18.52
CA THR A 236 -16.17 9.65 -17.82
C THR A 236 -15.11 8.69 -18.37
N TRP A 237 -15.48 7.47 -18.78
CA TRP A 237 -14.59 6.54 -19.46
C TRP A 237 -13.95 7.16 -20.70
N ARG A 238 -14.76 7.82 -21.52
CA ARG A 238 -14.29 8.54 -22.69
C ARG A 238 -13.48 9.78 -22.31
N ALA A 239 -14.04 10.65 -21.47
CA ALA A 239 -13.46 11.97 -21.17
C ALA A 239 -12.18 11.90 -20.33
N ASN A 240 -12.15 11.06 -19.30
CA ASN A 240 -11.06 11.02 -18.32
C ASN A 240 -9.99 9.98 -18.68
N TYR A 241 -10.37 8.94 -19.44
CA TYR A 241 -9.52 7.78 -19.70
C TYR A 241 -9.26 7.49 -21.18
N ASN A 242 -9.72 8.38 -22.07
CA ASN A 242 -9.55 8.25 -23.53
C ASN A 242 -10.01 6.87 -24.03
N ASP A 243 -11.24 6.50 -23.68
CA ASP A 243 -11.85 5.21 -23.99
C ASP A 243 -11.01 4.00 -23.50
N GLY A 244 -10.28 4.18 -22.40
CA GLY A 244 -9.44 3.16 -21.78
C GLY A 244 -7.97 3.21 -22.18
N ALA A 245 -7.59 3.95 -23.22
CA ALA A 245 -6.19 4.09 -23.64
C ALA A 245 -5.28 4.59 -22.52
N PHE A 246 -5.84 5.34 -21.55
CA PHE A 246 -5.15 5.72 -20.33
C PHE A 246 -4.61 4.52 -19.55
N PHE A 247 -5.31 3.38 -19.47
CA PHE A 247 -4.89 2.27 -18.61
C PHE A 247 -3.81 1.39 -19.23
N LYS A 248 -3.48 1.58 -20.52
CA LYS A 248 -2.52 0.74 -21.23
C LYS A 248 -1.16 0.73 -20.54
N ASP A 249 -0.65 -0.49 -20.30
CA ASP A 249 0.65 -0.79 -19.69
C ASP A 249 0.81 -0.32 -18.23
N LYS A 250 -0.29 0.10 -17.56
CA LYS A 250 -0.24 0.64 -16.19
C LYS A 250 -0.42 -0.42 -15.10
N LEU A 251 0.19 -0.18 -13.95
CA LEU A 251 -0.17 -0.81 -12.67
C LEU A 251 -1.32 -0.03 -12.06
N VAL A 252 -2.43 -0.69 -11.80
CA VAL A 252 -3.63 -0.09 -11.22
C VAL A 252 -3.85 -0.69 -9.83
N ILE A 253 -3.73 0.11 -8.79
CA ILE A 253 -4.14 -0.28 -7.43
C ILE A 253 -5.57 0.20 -7.17
N VAL A 254 -6.39 -0.68 -6.63
CA VAL A 254 -7.78 -0.44 -6.25
C VAL A 254 -7.86 -0.58 -4.73
N GLY A 255 -8.32 0.45 -4.03
CA GLY A 255 -8.34 0.43 -2.56
C GLY A 255 -9.17 1.54 -1.94
N ALA A 256 -9.19 1.59 -0.61
CA ALA A 256 -9.98 2.55 0.14
C ALA A 256 -9.48 3.99 -0.06
N SER A 257 -10.40 4.92 -0.31
CA SER A 257 -10.10 6.36 -0.34
C SER A 257 -11.16 7.22 0.38
N ALA A 258 -12.35 6.66 0.61
CA ALA A 258 -13.39 7.29 1.42
C ALA A 258 -12.97 7.37 2.90
N GLN A 259 -13.38 8.46 3.58
CA GLN A 259 -13.05 8.70 4.99
C GLN A 259 -13.57 7.60 5.93
N ILE A 260 -14.72 6.99 5.59
CA ILE A 260 -15.35 5.93 6.40
C ILE A 260 -14.46 4.71 6.59
N PHE A 261 -13.53 4.44 5.65
CA PHE A 261 -12.61 3.31 5.74
C PHE A 261 -11.44 3.58 6.70
N GLN A 262 -11.17 4.84 7.05
CA GLN A 262 -10.06 5.25 7.92
C GLN A 262 -8.69 4.69 7.52
N ASP A 263 -8.51 4.36 6.23
CA ASP A 263 -7.26 3.83 5.69
C ASP A 263 -6.27 4.96 5.39
N LYS A 264 -5.81 5.57 6.49
CA LYS A 264 -4.84 6.66 6.49
C LYS A 264 -3.65 6.25 7.33
N VAL A 265 -2.47 6.49 6.77
CA VAL A 265 -1.19 6.17 7.38
C VAL A 265 -0.45 7.48 7.65
N ASP A 266 0.06 7.63 8.88
CA ASP A 266 0.99 8.72 9.20
C ASP A 266 2.33 8.43 8.53
N THR A 267 2.77 9.33 7.66
CA THR A 267 4.05 9.25 6.95
C THR A 267 4.76 10.59 7.04
N PRO A 268 6.04 10.68 6.65
CA PRO A 268 6.73 11.96 6.51
C PRO A 268 6.03 12.97 5.57
N LEU A 269 5.12 12.53 4.69
CA LEU A 269 4.31 13.43 3.85
C LEU A 269 3.13 14.06 4.60
N GLY A 270 2.75 13.50 5.76
CA GLY A 270 1.66 13.94 6.61
C GLY A 270 0.82 12.79 7.17
N PRO A 271 -0.07 13.08 8.14
CA PRO A 271 -0.82 12.07 8.90
C PRO A 271 -1.94 11.37 8.11
N GLY A 272 -2.15 11.73 6.84
CA GLY A 272 -3.35 11.38 6.07
C GLY A 272 -3.07 10.67 4.75
N THR A 273 -1.92 10.01 4.61
CA THR A 273 -1.55 9.35 3.35
C THR A 273 -2.42 8.11 3.16
N PRO A 274 -3.16 7.94 2.05
CA PRO A 274 -3.96 6.74 1.81
C PRO A 274 -3.10 5.48 1.75
N GLY A 275 -3.54 4.37 2.35
CA GLY A 275 -2.85 3.07 2.31
C GLY A 275 -2.41 2.64 0.90
N PRO A 276 -3.30 2.68 -0.12
CA PRO A 276 -2.94 2.34 -1.49
C PRO A 276 -1.85 3.26 -2.07
N ALA A 277 -1.85 4.53 -1.70
CA ALA A 277 -0.82 5.48 -2.13
C ALA A 277 0.54 5.18 -1.49
N VAL A 278 0.57 4.72 -0.23
CA VAL A 278 1.80 4.24 0.42
C VAL A 278 2.41 3.07 -0.35
N HIS A 279 1.59 2.10 -0.78
CA HIS A 279 2.06 0.99 -1.62
C HIS A 279 2.69 1.50 -2.93
N LEU A 280 2.08 2.47 -3.61
CA LEU A 280 2.62 3.05 -4.85
C LEU A 280 3.94 3.79 -4.60
N HIS A 281 4.07 4.56 -3.52
CA HIS A 281 5.33 5.20 -3.13
C HIS A 281 6.44 4.19 -2.86
N ALA A 282 6.14 3.13 -2.09
CA ALA A 282 7.11 2.09 -1.80
C ALA A 282 7.55 1.34 -3.07
N MET A 283 6.61 1.04 -3.97
CA MET A 283 6.92 0.40 -5.24
C MET A 283 7.77 1.30 -6.15
N ALA A 284 7.47 2.59 -6.23
CA ALA A 284 8.24 3.54 -7.02
C ALA A 284 9.68 3.66 -6.50
N ALA A 285 9.85 3.76 -5.17
CA ALA A 285 11.16 3.80 -4.54
C ALA A 285 11.95 2.50 -4.77
N ALA A 286 11.30 1.34 -4.70
CA ALA A 286 11.94 0.06 -4.99
C ALA A 286 12.43 -0.04 -6.43
N MET A 287 11.59 0.32 -7.40
CA MET A 287 11.96 0.31 -8.83
C MET A 287 13.10 1.30 -9.13
N ALA A 288 13.15 2.43 -8.42
CA ALA A 288 14.21 3.43 -8.55
C ALA A 288 15.47 3.10 -7.72
N ARG A 289 15.45 2.04 -6.90
CA ARG A 289 16.49 1.69 -5.92
C ARG A 289 16.80 2.83 -4.94
N GLU A 290 15.77 3.57 -4.53
CA GLU A 290 15.88 4.74 -3.64
C GLU A 290 15.55 4.40 -2.19
N PHE A 291 16.17 3.32 -1.70
CA PHE A 291 16.18 3.00 -0.28
C PHE A 291 17.18 3.90 0.46
N LEU A 292 16.81 4.29 1.68
CA LEU A 292 17.65 5.11 2.56
C LEU A 292 18.43 4.18 3.49
N ALA A 293 19.70 4.52 3.73
CA ALA A 293 20.50 3.85 4.74
C ALA A 293 20.31 4.54 6.09
N TYR A 294 20.26 3.74 7.16
CA TYR A 294 20.45 4.27 8.50
C TYR A 294 21.86 4.84 8.65
N THR A 295 21.97 6.03 9.24
CA THR A 295 23.27 6.59 9.63
C THR A 295 23.92 5.61 10.60
N SER A 296 25.13 5.13 10.29
CA SER A 296 25.81 4.22 11.20
C SER A 296 26.11 4.95 12.53
N PRO A 297 26.01 4.28 13.69
CA PRO A 297 26.30 4.92 14.97
C PRO A 297 27.65 5.66 15.01
N PRO A 298 28.76 5.13 14.45
CA PRO A 298 30.03 5.86 14.41
C PRO A 298 29.96 7.17 13.60
N LEU A 299 29.23 7.18 12.49
CA LEU A 299 29.05 8.38 11.68
C LEU A 299 28.15 9.39 12.39
N ALA A 300 27.09 8.93 13.05
CA ALA A 300 26.24 9.77 13.89
C ALA A 300 27.05 10.42 15.03
N TYR A 301 27.85 9.63 15.76
CA TYR A 301 28.75 10.14 16.80
C TYR A 301 29.78 11.12 16.24
N ALA A 302 30.36 10.86 15.07
CA ALA A 302 31.31 11.77 14.42
C ALA A 302 30.65 13.10 14.00
N LEU A 303 29.41 13.06 13.49
CA LEU A 303 28.64 14.27 13.14
C LEU A 303 28.30 15.09 14.39
N VAL A 304 27.88 14.44 15.47
CA VAL A 304 27.59 15.09 16.76
C VAL A 304 28.86 15.70 17.36
N ALA A 305 29.98 14.96 17.37
CA ALA A 305 31.27 15.44 17.85
C ALA A 305 31.78 16.63 17.01
N GLY A 306 31.67 16.55 15.68
CA GLY A 306 32.04 17.63 14.77
C GLY A 306 31.22 18.91 14.97
N ALA A 307 29.91 18.78 15.19
CA ALA A 307 29.03 19.91 15.52
C ALA A 307 29.37 20.54 16.89
N GLY A 308 29.78 19.72 17.86
CA GLY A 308 30.29 20.18 19.16
C GLY A 308 31.60 20.97 19.03
N CYS A 309 32.53 20.51 18.20
CA CYS A 309 33.79 21.22 17.93
C CYS A 309 33.58 22.54 17.19
N TRP A 310 32.58 22.65 16.30
CA TRP A 310 32.27 23.90 15.60
C TRP A 310 31.75 25.01 16.54
N ARG A 311 30.97 24.65 17.56
CA ARG A 311 30.54 25.61 18.60
C ARG A 311 31.67 26.10 19.51
N GLY A 312 32.77 25.36 19.61
CA GLY A 312 33.96 25.77 20.35
C GLY A 312 34.87 26.75 19.60
N ALA A 313 34.62 26.99 18.31
CA ALA A 313 35.48 27.79 17.44
C ALA A 313 34.92 29.18 17.07
N LEU A 314 33.73 29.55 17.60
CA LEU A 314 33.19 30.90 17.44
C LEU A 314 33.71 31.80 18.57
N PRO A 315 34.49 32.86 18.29
CA PRO A 315 34.87 33.83 19.31
C PRO A 315 33.62 34.58 19.79
N GLY A 316 33.49 34.73 21.12
CA GLY A 316 32.43 35.49 21.77
C GLY A 316 32.56 37.00 21.61
#